data_AF-A0A1H4M617-F1
#
_entry.id   AF-A0A1H4M617-F1
#
_cell.length_a   1.000
_cell.length_b   1.000
_cell.length_c   1.000
_cell.angle_alpha   90.00
_cell.angle_beta   90.00
_cell.angle_gamma   90.00
#
_symmetry.space_group_name_H-M   'P 1'
#
loop_
_entity.id
_entity.type
_entity.pdbx_description
1 polymer ?
#
loop_
_entity_poly.entity_id
_entity_poly.type
_entity_poly.pdbx_seq_one_letter_code
_entity_poly.pdbx_strand_id
1 'polypeptide(L)'
;MESEAVPHRIRMTPGARRVVDAAERLFYERGIHAVGVDLIAAEAGVTKKTLYDRFGSKEQLVVEYLARRDERWRELLGSHLEAAAGQTPVALVLAVFQAARAWAGEYGSRGCGMINAHVEIGDPTHPAYPVITGQKQWMLALFTRLAGDVDPADADRLAQALMLLHEGAVVAHGLGVFPDPFGQALDRARELLEHAACAGPDTPSR
;
A
#
# COMPACT_ATOMS: atom_id res chain seq x y z
N MET A 1 -6.02 23.21 0.38
CA MET A 1 -4.87 22.71 -0.39
C MET A 1 -3.73 22.52 0.61
N GLU A 2 -3.88 21.52 1.47
CA GLU A 2 -2.84 21.22 2.46
C GLU A 2 -1.66 20.63 1.71
N SER A 3 -0.50 21.25 1.92
CA SER A 3 0.79 20.78 1.46
C SER A 3 0.91 19.28 1.74
N GLU A 4 0.87 18.45 0.72
CA GLU A 4 1.17 17.03 0.81
C GLU A 4 2.63 16.95 1.30
N ALA A 5 2.81 16.78 2.61
CA ALA A 5 4.11 16.85 3.24
C ALA A 5 4.91 15.64 2.76
N VAL A 6 5.69 15.84 1.70
CA VAL A 6 6.57 14.82 1.16
C VAL A 6 7.53 14.43 2.29
N PRO A 7 7.47 13.18 2.78
CA PRO A 7 8.26 12.77 3.92
C PRO A 7 9.74 12.89 3.56
N HIS A 8 10.54 13.44 4.48
CA HIS A 8 11.97 13.57 4.29
C HIS A 8 12.59 12.19 3.99
N ARG A 9 13.33 12.07 2.89
CA ARG A 9 14.02 10.84 2.47
C ARG A 9 15.53 11.03 2.49
N ILE A 10 16.24 10.06 3.04
CA ILE A 10 17.70 10.09 3.10
C ILE A 10 18.34 9.50 1.84
N ARG A 11 19.53 9.99 1.49
CA ARG A 11 20.34 9.38 0.43
C ARG A 11 20.87 8.00 0.87
N MET A 12 20.54 6.97 0.10
CA MET A 12 20.90 5.59 0.40
C MET A 12 22.35 5.26 0.03
N THR A 13 23.18 5.03 1.06
CA THR A 13 24.50 4.38 0.94
C THR A 13 24.35 2.85 1.03
N PRO A 14 25.39 2.05 0.67
CA PRO A 14 25.33 0.60 0.85
C PRO A 14 25.05 0.18 2.30
N GLY A 15 25.63 0.88 3.28
CA GLY A 15 25.35 0.63 4.70
C GLY A 15 23.94 1.02 5.10
N ALA A 16 23.43 2.16 4.62
CA ALA A 16 22.04 2.57 4.86
C ALA A 16 21.05 1.54 4.30
N ARG A 17 21.29 1.01 3.09
CA ARG A 17 20.44 -0.04 2.51
C ARG A 17 20.33 -1.27 3.41
N ARG A 18 21.46 -1.80 3.90
CA ARG A 18 21.44 -2.94 4.83
C ARG A 18 20.65 -2.66 6.10
N VAL A 19 20.74 -1.44 6.62
CA VAL A 19 19.95 -1.03 7.79
C VAL A 19 18.46 -1.02 7.48
N VAL A 20 18.05 -0.45 6.34
CA VAL A 20 16.63 -0.45 5.94
C VAL A 20 16.16 -1.88 5.62
N ASP A 21 17.00 -2.75 5.06
CA ASP A 21 16.70 -4.18 4.83
C ASP A 21 16.40 -4.91 6.14
N ALA A 22 17.29 -4.76 7.13
CA ALA A 22 17.08 -5.33 8.45
C ALA A 22 15.82 -4.75 9.13
N ALA A 23 15.63 -3.42 9.04
CA ALA A 23 14.48 -2.73 9.61
C ALA A 23 13.16 -3.16 8.98
N GLU A 24 13.08 -3.24 7.65
CA GLU A 24 11.87 -3.65 6.91
C GLU A 24 11.41 -5.03 7.36
N ARG A 25 12.34 -6.00 7.40
CA ARG A 25 12.03 -7.36 7.84
C ARG A 25 11.58 -7.37 9.30
N LEU A 26 12.38 -6.80 10.19
CA LEU A 26 12.12 -6.84 11.63
C LEU A 26 10.83 -6.11 12.01
N PHE A 27 10.61 -4.89 11.50
CA PHE A 27 9.39 -4.13 11.78
C PHE A 27 8.16 -4.85 11.25
N TYR A 28 8.21 -5.40 10.03
CA TYR A 28 7.06 -6.13 9.49
C TYR A 28 6.77 -7.43 10.26
N GLU A 29 7.80 -8.19 10.63
CA GLU A 29 7.65 -9.48 11.33
C GLU A 29 7.31 -9.35 12.81
N ARG A 30 7.80 -8.29 13.48
CA ARG A 30 7.80 -8.21 14.96
C ARG A 30 7.13 -6.95 15.51
N GLY A 31 6.80 -5.98 14.65
CA GLY A 31 6.23 -4.69 15.05
C GLY A 31 7.31 -3.63 15.27
N ILE A 32 6.91 -2.37 15.13
CA ILE A 32 7.78 -1.20 15.23
C ILE A 32 8.24 -1.00 16.67
N HIS A 33 7.34 -0.99 17.65
CA HIS A 33 7.68 -0.72 19.06
C HIS A 33 8.56 -1.80 19.67
N ALA A 34 8.28 -3.07 19.36
CA ALA A 34 9.01 -4.21 19.89
C ALA A 34 10.46 -4.31 19.39
N VAL A 35 10.77 -3.72 18.23
CA VAL A 35 12.10 -3.80 17.62
C VAL A 35 12.96 -2.61 18.05
N GLY A 36 14.03 -2.89 18.79
CA GLY A 36 15.04 -1.91 19.16
C GLY A 36 16.06 -1.64 18.05
N VAL A 37 16.62 -0.43 18.00
CA VAL A 37 17.66 -0.04 17.03
C VAL A 37 18.95 -0.85 17.17
N ASP A 38 19.23 -1.40 18.36
CA ASP A 38 20.41 -2.24 18.60
C ASP A 38 20.32 -3.55 17.83
N LEU A 39 19.13 -4.18 17.81
CA LEU A 39 18.88 -5.39 17.03
C LEU A 39 19.02 -5.11 15.53
N ILE A 40 18.47 -3.99 15.05
CA ILE A 40 18.58 -3.60 13.64
C ILE A 40 20.05 -3.39 13.25
N ALA A 41 20.81 -2.66 14.07
CA ALA A 41 22.23 -2.39 13.82
C ALA A 41 23.05 -3.69 13.75
N ALA A 42 22.80 -4.62 14.68
CA ALA A 42 23.45 -5.92 14.69
C ALA A 42 23.17 -6.73 13.41
N GLU A 43 21.90 -6.84 13.01
CA GLU A 43 21.47 -7.56 11.80
C GLU A 43 22.01 -6.91 10.51
N ALA A 44 22.15 -5.58 10.50
CA ALA A 44 22.70 -4.84 9.36
C ALA A 44 24.24 -4.84 9.28
N GLY A 45 24.92 -5.36 10.30
CA GLY A 45 26.38 -5.35 10.41
C GLY A 45 26.95 -3.93 10.53
N VAL A 46 26.27 -3.06 11.29
CA VAL A 46 26.72 -1.69 11.59
C VAL A 46 26.65 -1.41 13.09
N THR A 47 27.27 -0.32 13.55
CA THR A 47 27.11 0.11 14.94
C THR A 47 25.84 0.94 15.13
N LYS A 48 25.29 0.96 16.35
CA LYS A 48 24.18 1.86 16.73
C LYS A 48 24.50 3.33 16.41
N LYS A 49 25.75 3.75 16.65
CA LYS A 49 26.24 5.10 16.32
C LYS A 49 26.13 5.37 14.82
N THR A 50 26.65 4.47 13.98
CA THR A 50 26.58 4.58 12.52
C THR A 50 25.13 4.66 12.01
N LEU A 51 24.21 3.92 12.64
CA LEU A 51 22.78 4.02 12.34
C LEU A 51 22.25 5.42 12.66
N TYR A 52 22.46 5.94 13.87
CA TYR A 52 22.00 7.29 14.22
C TYR A 52 22.67 8.39 13.40
N ASP A 53 23.98 8.28 13.11
CA ASP A 53 24.69 9.23 12.24
C ASP A 53 24.07 9.31 10.84
N ARG A 54 23.41 8.23 10.38
CA ARG A 54 22.79 8.15 9.05
C ARG A 54 21.31 8.54 9.04
N PHE A 55 20.54 8.05 10.01
CA PHE A 55 19.08 8.17 10.03
C PHE A 55 18.58 9.23 11.01
N GLY A 56 19.40 9.67 11.98
CA GLY A 56 19.02 10.63 13.01
C GLY A 56 18.10 10.06 14.10
N SER A 57 17.10 9.26 13.73
CA SER A 57 16.15 8.65 14.67
C SER A 57 15.60 7.31 14.19
N LYS A 58 14.88 6.61 15.08
CA LYS A 58 14.16 5.38 14.73
C LYS A 58 12.94 5.69 13.88
N GLU A 59 12.27 6.80 14.16
CA GLU A 59 11.09 7.29 13.44
C GLU A 59 11.42 7.58 11.98
N GLN A 60 12.59 8.18 11.69
CA GLN A 60 13.07 8.35 10.33
C GLN A 60 13.36 7.00 9.65
N LEU A 61 13.87 6.01 10.38
CA LEU A 61 14.07 4.67 9.83
C LEU A 61 12.73 3.98 9.49
N VAL A 62 11.67 4.22 10.27
CA VAL A 62 10.31 3.78 9.94
C VAL A 62 9.80 4.45 8.66
N VAL A 63 10.05 5.75 8.48
CA VAL A 63 9.72 6.46 7.23
C VAL A 63 10.39 5.78 6.03
N GLU A 64 11.69 5.50 6.10
CA GLU A 64 12.41 4.86 5.00
C GLU A 64 11.91 3.44 4.71
N TYR A 65 11.59 2.67 5.74
CA TYR A 65 10.99 1.36 5.60
C TYR A 65 9.65 1.44 4.85
N LEU A 66 8.71 2.24 5.34
CA LEU A 66 7.36 2.29 4.77
C LEU A 66 7.38 2.86 3.36
N ALA A 67 8.17 3.89 3.12
CA ALA A 67 8.24 4.52 1.82
C ALA A 67 8.92 3.62 0.78
N ARG A 68 9.95 2.85 1.16
CA ARG A 68 10.55 1.84 0.27
C ARG A 68 9.59 0.71 -0.05
N ARG A 69 8.78 0.30 0.92
CA ARG A 69 7.74 -0.71 0.72
C ARG A 69 6.65 -0.20 -0.24
N ASP A 70 6.24 1.05 -0.10
CA ASP A 70 5.28 1.70 -1.00
C ASP A 70 5.83 1.84 -2.42
N GLU A 71 7.10 2.24 -2.58
CA GLU A 71 7.78 2.29 -3.87
C GLU A 71 7.73 0.93 -4.59
N ARG A 72 8.08 -0.15 -3.88
CA ARG A 72 8.05 -1.51 -4.43
C ARG A 72 6.63 -1.93 -4.81
N TRP A 73 5.62 -1.56 -4.00
CA TRP A 73 4.22 -1.82 -4.31
C TRP A 73 3.78 -1.08 -5.59
N ARG A 74 4.12 0.20 -5.70
CA ARG A 74 3.80 1.03 -6.87
C ARG A 74 4.47 0.55 -8.14
N GLU A 75 5.72 0.09 -8.05
CA GLU A 75 6.44 -0.50 -9.18
C GLU A 75 5.74 -1.77 -9.67
N LEU A 76 5.40 -2.70 -8.76
CA LEU A 76 4.65 -3.90 -9.11
C LEU A 76 3.29 -3.54 -9.71
N LEU A 77 2.52 -2.68 -9.07
CA LEU A 77 1.22 -2.24 -9.58
C LEU A 77 1.33 -1.56 -10.95
N GLY A 78 2.36 -0.72 -11.14
CA GLY A 78 2.67 -0.08 -12.42
C GLY A 78 2.86 -1.10 -13.53
N SER A 79 3.69 -2.12 -13.31
CA SER A 79 3.92 -3.18 -14.31
C SER A 79 2.65 -3.97 -14.67
N HIS A 80 1.76 -4.22 -13.71
CA HIS A 80 0.46 -4.85 -13.98
C HIS A 80 -0.47 -3.94 -14.79
N LEU A 81 -0.49 -2.63 -14.49
CA LEU A 81 -1.28 -1.66 -15.25
C LEU A 81 -0.74 -1.48 -16.67
N GLU A 82 0.57 -1.47 -16.85
CA GLU A 82 1.23 -1.43 -18.16
C GLU A 82 0.90 -2.67 -19.00
N ALA A 83 0.92 -3.87 -18.39
CA ALA A 83 0.52 -5.10 -19.08
C ALA A 83 -0.97 -5.12 -19.47
N ALA A 84 -1.81 -4.39 -18.73
CA ALA A 84 -3.23 -4.20 -19.03
C ALA A 84 -3.50 -3.00 -19.96
N ALA A 85 -2.47 -2.23 -20.34
CA ALA A 85 -2.64 -1.05 -21.18
C ALA A 85 -3.19 -1.43 -22.57
N GLY A 86 -4.13 -0.64 -23.07
CA GLY A 86 -4.82 -0.90 -24.34
C GLY A 86 -5.93 -1.95 -24.28
N GLN A 87 -6.17 -2.55 -23.11
CA GLN A 87 -7.37 -3.37 -22.85
C GLN A 87 -8.55 -2.48 -22.43
N THR A 88 -9.64 -3.07 -21.93
CA THR A 88 -10.81 -2.34 -21.48
C THR A 88 -10.56 -1.60 -20.15
N PRO A 89 -11.31 -0.52 -19.85
CA PRO A 89 -11.26 0.13 -18.53
C PRO A 89 -11.49 -0.83 -17.37
N VAL A 90 -12.40 -1.79 -17.54
CA VAL A 90 -12.63 -2.88 -16.57
C VAL A 90 -11.37 -3.70 -16.33
N ALA A 91 -10.63 -4.08 -17.38
CA ALA A 91 -9.40 -4.85 -17.25
C ALA A 91 -8.32 -4.09 -16.45
N LEU A 92 -8.20 -2.77 -16.62
CA LEU A 92 -7.28 -1.94 -15.83
C LEU A 92 -7.61 -1.95 -14.34
N VAL A 93 -8.90 -1.88 -13.97
CA VAL A 93 -9.32 -1.99 -12.56
C VAL A 93 -8.99 -3.38 -12.01
N LEU A 94 -9.28 -4.45 -12.75
CA LEU A 94 -8.99 -5.82 -12.33
C LEU A 94 -7.48 -6.08 -12.18
N ALA A 95 -6.63 -5.42 -12.97
CA ALA A 95 -5.19 -5.50 -12.85
C ALA A 95 -4.68 -5.04 -11.47
N VAL A 96 -5.39 -4.11 -10.80
CA VAL A 96 -5.06 -3.69 -9.43
C VAL A 96 -5.22 -4.85 -8.44
N PHE A 97 -6.30 -5.61 -8.53
CA PHE A 97 -6.54 -6.78 -7.68
C PHE A 97 -5.55 -7.92 -7.96
N GLN A 98 -5.18 -8.10 -9.22
CA GLN A 98 -4.16 -9.08 -9.62
C GLN A 98 -2.79 -8.72 -9.06
N ALA A 99 -2.39 -7.45 -9.14
CA ALA A 99 -1.17 -6.95 -8.51
C ALA A 99 -1.21 -7.15 -7.00
N ALA A 100 -2.34 -6.86 -6.35
CA ALA A 100 -2.51 -7.04 -4.90
C ALA A 100 -2.36 -8.51 -4.49
N ARG A 101 -2.93 -9.44 -5.27
CA ARG A 101 -2.75 -10.88 -5.07
C ARG A 101 -1.29 -11.31 -5.18
N ALA A 102 -0.58 -10.84 -6.21
CA ALA A 102 0.84 -11.12 -6.42
C ALA A 102 1.69 -10.57 -5.26
N TRP A 103 1.48 -9.31 -4.89
CA TRP A 103 2.12 -8.68 -3.75
C TRP A 103 1.89 -9.44 -2.46
N ALA A 104 0.66 -9.88 -2.22
CA ALA A 104 0.31 -10.56 -0.99
C ALA A 104 0.97 -11.95 -0.84
N GLY A 105 1.20 -12.64 -1.95
CA GLY A 105 1.92 -13.91 -1.98
C GLY A 105 3.40 -13.79 -1.59
N GLU A 106 4.04 -12.68 -1.93
CA GLU A 106 5.47 -12.46 -1.69
C GLU A 106 5.76 -11.65 -0.42
N TYR A 107 4.99 -10.57 -0.20
CA TYR A 107 5.25 -9.57 0.83
C TYR A 107 4.15 -9.45 1.88
N GLY A 108 3.00 -10.11 1.71
CA GLY A 108 1.77 -9.84 2.47
C GLY A 108 1.42 -10.82 3.58
N SER A 109 2.37 -11.60 4.10
CA SER A 109 2.12 -12.65 5.11
C SER A 109 1.45 -12.18 6.40
N ARG A 110 1.53 -10.88 6.72
CA ARG A 110 0.85 -10.23 7.86
C ARG A 110 -0.06 -9.08 7.43
N GLY A 111 -0.58 -9.14 6.20
CA GLY A 111 -1.43 -8.08 5.64
C GLY A 111 -0.67 -6.79 5.32
N CYS A 112 -1.35 -5.65 5.47
CA CYS A 112 -0.83 -4.35 5.05
C CYS A 112 0.21 -3.77 6.04
N GLY A 113 1.41 -3.50 5.55
CA GLY A 113 2.46 -2.83 6.35
C GLY A 113 2.06 -1.43 6.84
N MET A 114 1.30 -0.67 6.03
CA MET A 114 0.83 0.67 6.41
C MET A 114 -0.17 0.62 7.56
N ILE A 115 -1.14 -0.31 7.52
CA ILE A 115 -2.15 -0.47 8.59
C ILE A 115 -1.48 -0.97 9.87
N ASN A 116 -0.57 -1.95 9.77
CA ASN A 116 0.17 -2.44 10.93
C ASN A 116 0.98 -1.31 11.59
N ALA A 117 1.65 -0.48 10.79
CA ALA A 117 2.35 0.69 11.31
C ALA A 117 1.41 1.74 11.91
N HIS A 118 0.24 1.98 11.32
CA HIS A 118 -0.76 2.92 11.85
C HIS A 118 -1.27 2.51 13.22
N VAL A 119 -1.50 1.22 13.45
CA VAL A 119 -1.92 0.69 14.76
C VAL A 119 -0.88 1.00 15.84
N GLU A 120 0.40 0.99 15.49
CA GLU A 120 1.50 1.34 16.41
C GLU A 120 1.76 2.85 16.49
N ILE A 121 1.44 3.60 15.44
CA ILE A 121 1.72 5.04 15.29
C ILE A 121 0.39 5.79 15.25
N GLY A 122 -0.17 6.02 16.44
CA GLY A 122 -1.41 6.79 16.62
C GLY A 122 -1.23 8.30 16.62
N ASP A 123 0.00 8.80 16.72
CA ASP A 123 0.30 10.24 16.75
C ASP A 123 0.42 10.81 15.31
N PRO A 124 -0.47 11.72 14.89
CA PRO A 124 -0.41 12.35 13.56
C PRO A 124 0.83 13.21 13.32
N THR A 125 1.56 13.59 14.38
CA THR A 125 2.80 14.36 14.28
C THR A 125 4.02 13.48 13.97
N HIS A 126 3.89 12.15 14.06
CA HIS A 126 4.95 11.23 13.73
C HIS A 126 5.31 11.33 12.23
N PRO A 127 6.60 11.39 11.85
CA PRO A 127 7.01 11.68 10.47
C PRO A 127 6.60 10.60 9.45
N ALA A 128 6.28 9.39 9.92
CA ALA A 128 5.75 8.32 9.07
C ALA A 128 4.24 8.42 8.80
N TYR A 129 3.49 9.23 9.55
CA TYR A 129 2.05 9.35 9.39
C TYR A 129 1.65 9.78 7.96
N PRO A 130 2.30 10.78 7.32
CA PRO A 130 2.03 11.13 5.92
C PRO A 130 2.33 10.00 4.92
N VAL A 131 3.32 9.14 5.20
CA VAL A 131 3.61 7.97 4.34
C VAL A 131 2.43 6.99 4.40
N ILE A 132 1.94 6.72 5.61
CA ILE A 132 0.87 5.76 5.89
C ILE A 132 -0.43 6.21 5.22
N THR A 133 -0.87 7.44 5.51
CA THR A 133 -2.13 7.95 4.97
C THR A 133 -2.01 8.27 3.48
N GLY A 134 -0.87 8.79 3.05
CA GLY A 134 -0.59 9.12 1.64
C GLY A 134 -0.67 7.89 0.73
N GLN A 135 -0.21 6.73 1.19
CA GLN A 135 -0.37 5.48 0.42
C GLN A 135 -1.85 5.12 0.20
N LYS A 136 -2.69 5.27 1.22
CA LYS A 136 -4.13 4.98 1.14
C LYS A 136 -4.88 5.99 0.28
N GLN A 137 -4.54 7.27 0.42
CA GLN A 137 -5.07 8.35 -0.41
C GLN A 137 -4.70 8.16 -1.88
N TRP A 138 -3.45 7.77 -2.16
CA TRP A 138 -3.01 7.47 -3.51
C TRP A 138 -3.74 6.28 -4.13
N MET A 139 -3.95 5.19 -3.36
CA MET A 139 -4.74 4.04 -3.84
C MET A 139 -6.18 4.44 -4.17
N LEU A 140 -6.83 5.24 -3.34
CA LEU A 140 -8.18 5.75 -3.62
C LEU A 140 -8.18 6.63 -4.88
N ALA A 141 -7.21 7.54 -5.02
CA ALA A 141 -7.11 8.39 -6.21
C ALA A 141 -6.85 7.58 -7.50
N LEU A 142 -6.08 6.49 -7.41
CA LEU A 142 -5.92 5.53 -8.50
C LEU A 142 -7.25 4.88 -8.86
N PHE A 143 -8.00 4.35 -7.89
CA PHE A 143 -9.31 3.76 -8.14
C PHE A 143 -10.29 4.77 -8.73
N THR A 144 -10.34 6.02 -8.22
CA THR A 144 -11.18 7.09 -8.77
C THR A 144 -10.86 7.36 -10.23
N ARG A 145 -9.57 7.45 -10.58
CA ARG A 145 -9.16 7.64 -11.98
C ARG A 145 -9.64 6.48 -12.87
N LEU A 146 -9.37 5.23 -12.46
CA LEU A 146 -9.75 4.06 -13.27
C LEU A 146 -11.27 3.87 -13.35
N ALA A 147 -11.99 4.16 -12.26
CA ALA A 147 -13.44 4.12 -12.21
C ALA A 147 -14.07 5.19 -13.12
N GLY A 148 -13.43 6.36 -13.26
CA GLY A 148 -13.88 7.41 -14.17
C GLY A 148 -13.91 6.99 -15.65
N ASP A 149 -13.07 6.03 -16.05
CA ASP A 149 -13.09 5.48 -17.40
C ASP A 149 -14.18 4.39 -17.59
N VAL A 150 -14.82 3.95 -16.51
CA VAL A 150 -15.89 2.94 -16.50
C VAL A 150 -17.26 3.58 -16.32
N ASP A 151 -17.40 4.41 -15.28
CA ASP A 151 -18.61 5.14 -14.93
C ASP A 151 -18.24 6.58 -14.52
N PRO A 152 -18.17 7.51 -15.49
CA PRO A 152 -17.82 8.90 -15.20
C PRO A 152 -18.82 9.61 -14.27
N ALA A 153 -20.08 9.15 -14.21
CA ALA A 153 -21.13 9.80 -13.44
C ALA A 153 -21.05 9.45 -11.94
N ASP A 154 -20.46 8.30 -11.61
CA ASP A 154 -20.43 7.76 -10.23
C ASP A 154 -19.04 7.24 -9.81
N ALA A 155 -17.99 7.73 -10.47
CA ALA A 155 -16.61 7.29 -10.30
C ALA A 155 -16.16 7.24 -8.84
N ASP A 156 -16.54 8.23 -8.02
CA ASP A 156 -16.16 8.30 -6.61
C ASP A 156 -16.78 7.17 -5.78
N ARG A 157 -18.06 6.88 -5.97
CA ARG A 157 -18.76 5.81 -5.23
C ARG A 157 -18.24 4.45 -5.67
N LEU A 158 -18.03 4.25 -6.97
CA LEU A 158 -17.42 3.03 -7.52
C LEU A 158 -16.01 2.83 -6.96
N ALA A 159 -15.18 3.87 -6.95
CA ALA A 159 -13.82 3.81 -6.41
C ALA A 159 -13.79 3.48 -4.91
N GLN A 160 -14.69 4.05 -4.11
CA GLN A 160 -14.81 3.73 -2.68
C GLN A 160 -15.17 2.25 -2.47
N ALA A 161 -16.11 1.71 -3.25
CA ALA A 161 -16.48 0.31 -3.19
C ALA A 161 -15.30 -0.62 -3.58
N LEU A 162 -14.57 -0.28 -4.64
CA LEU A 162 -13.37 -1.01 -5.07
C LEU A 162 -12.26 -0.95 -4.01
N MET A 163 -12.03 0.21 -3.41
CA MET A 163 -11.07 0.39 -2.31
C MET A 163 -11.45 -0.46 -1.09
N LEU A 164 -12.74 -0.51 -0.73
CA LEU A 164 -13.22 -1.35 0.38
C LEU A 164 -13.01 -2.84 0.10
N LEU A 165 -13.28 -3.31 -1.12
CA LEU A 165 -13.01 -4.69 -1.54
C LEU A 165 -11.51 -5.02 -1.47
N HIS A 166 -10.67 -4.10 -1.96
CA HIS A 166 -9.21 -4.25 -1.93
C HIS A 166 -8.68 -4.33 -0.49
N GLU A 167 -9.04 -3.37 0.38
CA GLU A 167 -8.59 -3.35 1.77
C GLU A 167 -9.13 -4.56 2.56
N GLY A 168 -10.39 -4.94 2.33
CA GLY A 168 -10.99 -6.13 2.93
C GLY A 168 -10.25 -7.41 2.55
N ALA A 169 -9.85 -7.56 1.28
CA ALA A 169 -9.05 -8.70 0.83
C ALA A 169 -7.68 -8.74 1.50
N VAL A 170 -7.01 -7.60 1.64
CA VAL A 170 -5.70 -7.50 2.30
C VAL A 170 -5.79 -7.91 3.77
N VAL A 171 -6.83 -7.48 4.49
CA VAL A 171 -7.07 -7.86 5.89
C VAL A 171 -7.39 -9.35 6.01
N ALA A 172 -8.34 -9.84 5.21
CA ALA A 172 -8.75 -11.24 5.23
C ALA A 172 -7.58 -12.19 4.90
N HIS A 173 -6.73 -11.81 3.96
CA HIS A 173 -5.51 -12.54 3.61
C HIS A 173 -4.51 -12.55 4.76
N GLY A 174 -4.19 -11.37 5.32
CA GLY A 174 -3.22 -11.24 6.41
C GLY A 174 -3.61 -11.99 7.69
N LEU A 175 -4.90 -12.21 7.91
CA LEU A 175 -5.44 -12.97 9.04
C LEU A 175 -5.75 -14.44 8.70
N GLY A 176 -5.65 -14.84 7.43
CA GLY A 176 -6.00 -16.19 7.00
C GLY A 176 -7.47 -16.55 7.26
N VAL A 177 -8.39 -15.57 7.14
CA VAL A 177 -9.80 -15.76 7.53
C VAL A 177 -10.50 -16.79 6.65
N PHE A 178 -10.23 -16.77 5.34
CA PHE A 178 -10.78 -17.72 4.38
C PHE A 178 -9.88 -17.85 3.14
N PRO A 179 -10.05 -18.91 2.33
CA PRO A 179 -9.23 -19.14 1.14
C PRO A 179 -9.45 -18.09 0.04
N ASP A 180 -8.36 -17.71 -0.60
CA ASP A 180 -8.29 -16.78 -1.75
C ASP A 180 -9.13 -15.48 -1.63
N PRO A 181 -8.88 -14.62 -0.61
CA PRO A 181 -9.63 -13.36 -0.49
C PRO A 181 -9.49 -12.42 -1.68
N PHE A 182 -8.33 -12.42 -2.35
CA PHE A 182 -8.12 -11.61 -3.54
C PHE A 182 -8.89 -12.15 -4.75
N GLY A 183 -8.99 -13.47 -4.92
CA GLY A 183 -9.87 -14.05 -5.95
C GLY A 183 -11.32 -13.65 -5.76
N GLN A 184 -11.84 -13.76 -4.53
CA GLN A 184 -13.22 -13.36 -4.23
C GLN A 184 -13.45 -11.85 -4.43
N ALA A 185 -12.52 -11.01 -3.99
CA ALA A 185 -12.62 -9.57 -4.20
C ALA A 185 -12.56 -9.19 -5.68
N LEU A 186 -11.73 -9.88 -6.47
CA LEU A 186 -11.64 -9.70 -7.92
C LEU A 186 -12.96 -10.06 -8.61
N ASP A 187 -13.60 -11.16 -8.21
CA ASP A 187 -14.91 -11.56 -8.75
C ASP A 187 -16.00 -10.55 -8.40
N ARG A 188 -16.05 -10.08 -7.14
CA ARG A 188 -17.00 -9.03 -6.73
C ARG A 188 -16.74 -7.70 -7.45
N ALA A 189 -15.48 -7.34 -7.65
CA ALA A 189 -15.11 -6.14 -8.40
C ALA A 189 -15.57 -6.24 -9.87
N ARG A 190 -15.41 -7.40 -10.51
CA ARG A 190 -15.89 -7.63 -11.87
C ARG A 190 -17.40 -7.43 -11.97
N GLU A 191 -18.16 -8.08 -11.08
CA GLU A 191 -19.62 -7.92 -11.05
C GLU A 191 -20.02 -6.44 -10.88
N LEU A 192 -19.39 -5.73 -9.95
CA LEU A 192 -19.66 -4.32 -9.71
C LEU A 192 -19.39 -3.45 -10.95
N LEU A 193 -18.27 -3.70 -11.63
CA LEU A 193 -17.86 -2.97 -12.83
C LEU A 193 -18.78 -3.25 -14.02
N GLU A 194 -19.23 -4.49 -14.19
CA GLU A 194 -20.19 -4.87 -15.24
C GLU A 194 -21.53 -4.17 -15.05
N HIS A 195 -22.03 -4.11 -13.81
CA HIS A 195 -23.27 -3.38 -13.51
C HIS A 195 -23.13 -1.87 -13.77
N ALA A 196 -22.00 -1.27 -13.35
CA ALA A 196 -21.74 0.16 -13.58
C ALA A 196 -21.64 0.49 -15.08
N ALA A 197 -20.94 -0.34 -15.87
CA ALA A 197 -20.81 -0.15 -17.31
C ALA A 197 -22.16 -0.29 -18.06
N CYS A 198 -23.07 -1.12 -17.56
CA CYS A 198 -24.43 -1.26 -18.13
C CYS A 198 -25.38 -0.14 -17.72
N ALA A 199 -25.15 0.52 -16.59
CA ALA A 199 -26.05 1.53 -16.01
C ALA A 199 -25.89 2.94 -16.59
N GLY A 200 -25.39 3.07 -17.82
CA GLY A 200 -25.15 4.35 -18.51
C GLY A 200 -26.32 5.38 -18.41
N PRO A 201 -26.07 6.64 -18.78
CA PRO A 201 -26.58 7.88 -18.13
C PRO A 201 -28.10 8.09 -18.01
N ASP A 202 -28.94 7.17 -18.48
CA ASP A 202 -30.40 7.27 -18.52
C ASP A 202 -31.14 6.57 -17.37
N THR A 203 -30.45 6.10 -16.32
CA THR A 203 -31.14 5.52 -15.15
C THR A 203 -31.35 6.58 -14.07
N PRO A 204 -32.57 7.12 -13.86
CA PRO A 204 -32.81 8.10 -12.80
C PRO A 204 -32.56 7.45 -11.43
N SER A 205 -31.73 8.10 -10.61
CA SER A 205 -31.51 7.71 -9.21
C SER A 205 -32.84 7.61 -8.47
N ARG A 206 -33.04 6.49 -7.77
CA ARG A 206 -34.11 6.33 -6.78
C ARG A 206 -33.61 6.69 -5.38
#